data_AF-A0A955FUP3-F1
#
_entry.id   AF-A0A955FUP3-F1
#
_cell.length_a   1.000
_cell.length_b   1.000
_cell.length_c   1.000
_cell.angle_alpha   90.00
_cell.angle_beta   90.00
_cell.angle_gamma   90.00
#
_symmetry.space_group_name_H-M   'P 1'
#
loop_
_entity.id
_entity.type
_entity.pdbx_description
1 polymer ?
#
loop_
_entity_poly.entity_id
_entity_poly.type
_entity_poly.pdbx_seq_one_letter_code
_entity_poly.pdbx_strand_id
1 'polypeptide(L)'
;MKLAEIEIRGYKSIEELDFPIRKYGESYTTILIGKNETGKSNVLDAMATPQNEEKVNFVKIKNQQTEPETVSVFFVFDVEDSDDYRKAISEAVDIPQALLDALKISQISKEMYLQNDIDEFAVDCDYNAEKVSVKRYSYTKTKETTPATPSVPAETTEKVTIKANSELLEEEKASYTQLDDASFRQIIQSALLDFVNELDIPIDEWKYDDKYLVEDKIDLKAFAEKPDSNVPLKNMFYLAGYDSQSKIESKIAEIEKDNNKRRKLEKELSTSTTKYLNEKWKEHEVDIEAEIESSNLNIAVSVKDKADENGYYDMSDRSQGFKQFVSLLLSISISSKSGDTKDHLILIDEPEVHLHPSGVRWMLKELLEIGKNNYLFISTHSNFMLDKDNKERHYLLTKSKKGLTEAQHIKTEDDINDDEVLQSAFGINVITDFLTDYTLLVEGASDKKLLQKALKAVKADNDVLITNGTGSNIVAVASYLMLNNVCPMVIVDDDSAGRDAKDKIFKIDDGFTGKTFTIRDLDGNITESGTIEDTLPKDFVESKTKEVLRSHSIADTISLDDTKPFCEQIVLHYNTSTSQDTTTTKKDKKQKLDAILVEIKSKTSDYDQKAITQAKAPRLCKLAEEILSKFGIS
;
A
#
# COMPACT_ATOMS: atom_id res chain seq x y z
N MET A 1 23.91 -7.40 -9.49
CA MET A 1 23.54 -6.72 -8.22
C MET A 1 22.03 -6.63 -8.14
N LYS A 2 21.43 -6.65 -6.95
CA LYS A 2 19.97 -6.50 -6.77
C LYS A 2 19.69 -5.33 -5.85
N LEU A 3 18.67 -4.53 -6.16
CA LEU A 3 18.28 -3.41 -5.30
C LEU A 3 17.70 -3.97 -3.99
N ALA A 4 18.29 -3.55 -2.87
CA ALA A 4 17.99 -4.05 -1.53
C ALA A 4 17.24 -3.02 -0.69
N GLU A 5 17.53 -1.73 -0.88
CA GLU A 5 16.93 -0.65 -0.10
C GLU A 5 17.02 0.68 -0.85
N ILE A 6 16.03 1.55 -0.65
CA ILE A 6 16.05 2.95 -1.09
C ILE A 6 15.92 3.85 0.14
N GLU A 7 16.85 4.76 0.32
CA GLU A 7 16.88 5.70 1.45
C GLU A 7 16.74 7.13 0.93
N ILE A 8 15.91 7.94 1.57
CA ILE A 8 15.69 9.35 1.20
C ILE A 8 16.06 10.22 2.39
N ARG A 9 16.91 11.23 2.17
CA ARG A 9 17.35 12.18 3.18
C ARG A 9 17.17 13.61 2.70
N GLY A 10 16.55 14.44 3.55
CA GLY A 10 16.45 15.89 3.34
C GLY A 10 15.55 16.35 2.18
N TYR A 11 14.78 15.47 1.54
CA TYR A 11 13.99 15.79 0.34
C TYR A 11 12.59 16.35 0.66
N LYS A 12 12.32 17.60 0.28
CA LYS A 12 11.03 18.33 0.43
C LYS A 12 10.45 18.29 1.84
N SER A 13 9.56 17.35 2.14
CA SER A 13 8.96 17.21 3.47
C SER A 13 9.49 16.00 4.24
N ILE A 14 10.44 15.29 3.67
CA ILE A 14 11.12 14.12 4.21
C ILE A 14 12.39 14.60 4.92
N GLU A 15 12.57 14.20 6.16
CA GLU A 15 13.85 14.33 6.86
C GLU A 15 14.67 13.08 6.59
N GLU A 16 14.12 11.92 6.90
CA GLU A 16 14.73 10.60 6.73
C GLU A 16 13.62 9.55 6.56
N LEU A 17 13.70 8.74 5.51
CA LEU A 17 12.83 7.59 5.25
C LEU A 17 13.60 6.47 4.56
N ASP A 18 13.33 5.22 4.99
CA ASP A 18 13.99 4.02 4.48
C ASP A 18 12.96 3.01 3.98
N PHE A 19 13.19 2.48 2.78
CA PHE A 19 12.32 1.52 2.12
C PHE A 19 13.10 0.26 1.72
N PRO A 20 13.19 -0.74 2.62
CA PRO A 20 13.71 -2.05 2.28
C PRO A 20 12.91 -2.70 1.14
N ILE A 21 13.61 -3.17 0.12
CA ILE A 21 13.03 -3.91 -1.01
C ILE A 21 12.84 -5.37 -0.61
N ARG A 22 11.58 -5.77 -0.41
CA ARG A 22 11.24 -7.11 0.05
C ARG A 22 10.21 -7.77 -0.85
N LYS A 23 10.37 -9.07 -1.03
CA LYS A 23 9.39 -9.90 -1.73
C LYS A 23 8.34 -10.37 -0.74
N TYR A 24 7.11 -9.89 -0.90
CA TYR A 24 5.96 -10.35 -0.12
C TYR A 24 5.04 -11.18 -1.03
N GLY A 25 4.78 -12.42 -0.63
CA GLY A 25 4.23 -13.44 -1.53
C GLY A 25 5.14 -13.64 -2.75
N GLU A 26 4.63 -13.39 -3.94
CA GLU A 26 5.40 -13.48 -5.19
C GLU A 26 5.91 -12.14 -5.72
N SER A 27 5.67 -11.02 -5.02
CA SER A 27 5.82 -9.68 -5.59
C SER A 27 6.65 -8.72 -4.72
N TYR A 28 7.52 -7.93 -5.37
CA TYR A 28 8.30 -6.83 -4.81
C TYR A 28 7.53 -5.49 -4.79
N THR A 29 6.19 -5.54 -4.83
CA THR A 29 5.35 -4.34 -4.70
C THR A 29 5.36 -3.80 -3.27
N THR A 30 5.58 -2.49 -3.12
CA THR A 30 5.40 -1.69 -1.91
C THR A 30 4.28 -0.68 -2.14
N ILE A 31 3.35 -0.57 -1.18
CA ILE A 31 2.17 0.31 -1.28
C ILE A 31 2.25 1.40 -0.20
N LEU A 32 2.35 2.64 -0.65
CA LEU A 32 2.37 3.86 0.14
C LEU A 32 0.94 4.36 0.34
N ILE A 33 0.38 4.17 1.53
CA ILE A 33 -0.99 4.60 1.87
C ILE A 33 -0.94 5.88 2.68
N GLY A 34 -1.88 6.79 2.47
CA GLY A 34 -2.05 7.93 3.35
C GLY A 34 -3.00 8.96 2.76
N LYS A 35 -3.38 9.95 3.56
CA LYS A 35 -4.22 11.06 3.09
C LYS A 35 -3.49 11.90 2.04
N ASN A 36 -4.23 12.80 1.41
CA ASN A 36 -3.62 13.82 0.57
C ASN A 36 -2.65 14.66 1.39
N GLU A 37 -1.58 15.13 0.75
CA GLU A 37 -0.55 15.98 1.35
C GLU A 37 0.33 15.30 2.43
N THR A 38 0.21 13.99 2.67
CA THR A 38 1.10 13.30 3.62
C THR A 38 2.52 13.12 3.10
N GLY A 39 2.75 13.28 1.79
CA GLY A 39 4.08 13.22 1.18
C GLY A 39 4.34 11.99 0.30
N LYS A 40 3.31 11.20 -0.02
CA LYS A 40 3.42 10.01 -0.89
C LYS A 40 4.09 10.32 -2.24
N SER A 41 3.61 11.33 -2.95
CA SER A 41 4.21 11.75 -4.22
C SER A 41 5.63 12.28 -4.05
N ASN A 42 5.98 12.91 -2.92
CA ASN A 42 7.37 13.32 -2.65
C ASN A 42 8.32 12.12 -2.50
N VAL A 43 7.83 10.99 -1.99
CA VAL A 43 8.62 9.75 -1.91
C VAL A 43 8.87 9.21 -3.32
N LEU A 44 7.84 9.12 -4.16
CA LEU A 44 7.98 8.69 -5.55
C LEU A 44 8.89 9.64 -6.35
N ASP A 45 8.69 10.96 -6.25
CA ASP A 45 9.52 11.98 -6.91
C ASP A 45 11.01 11.87 -6.50
N ALA A 46 11.29 11.54 -5.23
CA ALA A 46 12.65 11.34 -4.76
C ALA A 46 13.27 10.06 -5.36
N MET A 47 12.50 8.96 -5.40
CA MET A 47 12.94 7.70 -6.02
C MET A 47 13.17 7.84 -7.53
N ALA A 48 12.45 8.74 -8.19
CA ALA A 48 12.60 9.04 -9.61
C ALA A 48 13.83 9.88 -9.96
N THR A 49 14.60 10.34 -8.98
CA THR A 49 15.74 11.23 -9.21
C THR A 49 16.74 10.77 -10.29
N PRO A 50 17.03 9.46 -10.51
CA PRO A 50 17.98 9.04 -11.55
C PRO A 50 17.54 9.41 -12.98
N GLN A 51 16.26 9.70 -13.20
CA GLN A 51 15.76 10.17 -14.51
C GLN A 51 15.94 11.68 -14.74
N ASN A 52 16.30 12.47 -13.72
CA ASN A 52 16.42 13.92 -13.85
C ASN A 52 17.73 14.28 -14.57
N GLU A 53 17.67 14.41 -15.88
CA GLU A 53 18.75 14.96 -16.72
C GLU A 53 18.76 16.51 -16.73
N GLU A 54 17.73 17.14 -16.14
CA GLU A 54 17.60 18.60 -16.10
C GLU A 54 18.19 19.22 -14.84
N LYS A 55 18.55 20.51 -14.93
CA LYS A 55 19.05 21.28 -13.79
C LYS A 55 17.99 21.43 -12.70
N VAL A 56 18.30 20.93 -11.51
CA VAL A 56 17.42 20.96 -10.34
C VAL A 56 17.84 22.06 -9.38
N ASN A 57 16.87 22.86 -8.93
CA ASN A 57 17.14 23.89 -7.93
C ASN A 57 17.12 23.27 -6.51
N PHE A 58 18.30 23.16 -5.90
CA PHE A 58 18.48 22.66 -4.53
C PHE A 58 17.53 23.31 -3.52
N VAL A 59 17.36 24.63 -3.57
CA VAL A 59 16.47 25.36 -2.66
C VAL A 59 15.01 24.94 -2.82
N LYS A 60 14.58 24.46 -3.99
CA LYS A 60 13.21 23.97 -4.20
C LYS A 60 12.99 22.54 -3.70
N ILE A 61 14.03 21.72 -3.70
CA ILE A 61 13.90 20.30 -3.34
C ILE A 61 14.36 19.99 -1.91
N LYS A 62 15.15 20.86 -1.27
CA LYS A 62 15.58 20.66 0.11
C LYS A 62 14.43 20.80 1.09
N ASN A 63 14.55 20.12 2.22
CA ASN A 63 13.63 20.27 3.31
C ASN A 63 13.72 21.67 3.94
N GLN A 64 12.62 22.42 3.86
CA GLN A 64 12.58 23.82 4.32
C GLN A 64 12.49 23.94 5.85
N GLN A 65 12.20 22.85 6.55
CA GLN A 65 12.05 22.85 8.01
C GLN A 65 13.36 22.50 8.70
N THR A 66 14.09 21.52 8.17
CA THR A 66 15.39 21.09 8.71
C THR A 66 16.57 21.79 8.04
N GLU A 67 16.37 22.36 6.85
CA GLU A 67 17.37 23.06 6.05
C GLU A 67 18.70 22.30 5.94
N PRO A 68 18.69 21.05 5.44
CA PRO A 68 19.91 20.25 5.35
C PRO A 68 20.89 20.89 4.36
N GLU A 69 22.18 20.63 4.56
CA GLU A 69 23.25 21.07 3.64
C GLU A 69 23.21 20.29 2.31
N THR A 70 22.71 19.06 2.36
CA THR A 70 22.57 18.14 1.22
C THR A 70 21.18 17.51 1.16
N VAL A 71 20.75 17.16 -0.05
CA VAL A 71 19.61 16.27 -0.31
C VAL A 71 20.18 15.02 -0.93
N SER A 72 19.86 13.85 -0.39
CA SER A 72 20.45 12.58 -0.83
C SER A 72 19.38 11.51 -1.02
N VAL A 73 19.52 10.73 -2.09
CA VAL A 73 18.75 9.51 -2.35
C VAL A 73 19.74 8.38 -2.55
N PHE A 74 19.68 7.37 -1.70
CA PHE A 74 20.58 6.23 -1.74
C PHE A 74 19.87 5.03 -2.37
N PHE A 75 20.53 4.39 -3.33
CA PHE A 75 20.13 3.11 -3.88
C PHE A 75 21.14 2.07 -3.42
N VAL A 76 20.71 1.23 -2.49
CA VAL A 76 21.57 0.21 -1.87
C VAL A 76 21.38 -1.11 -2.59
N PHE A 77 22.47 -1.69 -3.04
CA PHE A 77 22.48 -2.94 -3.78
C PHE A 77 23.14 -4.06 -2.99
N ASP A 78 22.47 -5.21 -2.94
CA ASP A 78 23.11 -6.45 -2.54
C ASP A 78 24.03 -6.94 -3.67
N VAL A 79 25.26 -7.24 -3.28
CA VAL A 79 26.34 -7.70 -4.15
C VAL A 79 26.59 -9.17 -3.85
N GLU A 80 26.34 -10.01 -4.84
CA GLU A 80 26.86 -11.37 -4.84
C GLU A 80 28.35 -11.31 -5.17
N ASP A 81 29.15 -12.22 -4.62
CA ASP A 81 30.60 -12.26 -4.84
C ASP A 81 30.92 -12.38 -6.35
N SER A 82 31.16 -11.23 -6.99
CA SER A 82 31.30 -11.11 -8.45
C SER A 82 32.65 -10.53 -8.85
N ASP A 83 33.07 -10.86 -10.07
CA ASP A 83 34.30 -10.33 -10.65
C ASP A 83 34.17 -8.85 -11.08
N ASP A 84 32.94 -8.30 -11.15
CA ASP A 84 32.68 -6.98 -11.72
C ASP A 84 33.26 -5.84 -10.88
N TYR A 85 32.95 -5.79 -9.58
CA TYR A 85 33.50 -4.74 -8.71
C TYR A 85 35.01 -4.91 -8.50
N ARG A 86 35.50 -6.16 -8.48
CA ARG A 86 36.94 -6.45 -8.36
C ARG A 86 37.69 -5.94 -9.57
N LYS A 87 37.12 -6.14 -10.77
CA LYS A 87 37.65 -5.62 -12.02
C LYS A 87 37.73 -4.10 -11.98
N ALA A 88 36.63 -3.43 -11.63
CA ALA A 88 36.60 -1.97 -11.49
C ALA A 88 37.70 -1.45 -10.55
N ILE A 89 37.85 -2.08 -9.37
CA ILE A 89 38.89 -1.71 -8.41
C ILE A 89 40.29 -1.90 -9.00
N SER A 90 40.54 -3.01 -9.69
CA SER A 90 41.85 -3.31 -10.30
C SER A 90 42.21 -2.41 -11.49
N GLU A 91 41.20 -1.86 -12.17
CA GLU A 91 41.38 -0.90 -13.27
C GLU A 91 41.74 0.49 -12.73
N ALA A 92 41.17 0.88 -11.58
CA ALA A 92 41.44 2.17 -10.93
C ALA A 92 42.67 2.17 -10.00
N VAL A 93 43.01 1.03 -9.39
CA VAL A 93 44.06 0.91 -8.37
C VAL A 93 44.98 -0.27 -8.67
N ASP A 94 46.29 -0.03 -8.66
CA ASP A 94 47.29 -1.10 -8.71
C ASP A 94 47.33 -1.79 -7.33
N ILE A 95 46.54 -2.86 -7.18
CA ILE A 95 46.28 -3.57 -5.92
C ILE A 95 46.81 -5.01 -5.98
N PRO A 96 47.48 -5.53 -4.92
CA PRO A 96 47.94 -6.91 -4.91
C PRO A 96 46.76 -7.89 -4.96
N GLN A 97 46.84 -8.90 -5.82
CA GLN A 97 45.74 -9.87 -6.02
C GLN A 97 45.27 -10.52 -4.70
N ALA A 98 46.20 -10.87 -3.80
CA ALA A 98 45.85 -11.46 -2.51
C ALA A 98 45.00 -10.53 -1.62
N LEU A 99 45.14 -9.21 -1.77
CA LEU A 99 44.34 -8.23 -1.05
C LEU A 99 42.96 -8.05 -1.72
N LEU A 100 42.92 -8.05 -3.05
CA LEU A 100 41.68 -7.97 -3.83
C LEU A 100 40.79 -9.22 -3.64
N ASP A 101 41.38 -10.41 -3.62
CA ASP A 101 40.68 -11.68 -3.36
C ASP A 101 40.12 -11.75 -1.93
N ALA A 102 40.80 -11.09 -0.98
CA ALA A 102 40.35 -11.02 0.40
C ALA A 102 39.22 -10.00 0.60
N LEU A 103 39.05 -9.04 -0.33
CA LEU A 103 37.98 -8.07 -0.30
C LEU A 103 36.68 -8.73 -0.75
N LYS A 104 35.71 -8.78 0.17
CA LYS A 104 34.36 -9.28 -0.08
C LYS A 104 33.36 -8.19 0.26
N ILE A 105 32.87 -7.54 -0.78
CA ILE A 105 31.84 -6.51 -0.68
C ILE A 105 30.48 -7.21 -0.66
N SER A 106 29.68 -6.96 0.39
CA SER A 106 28.32 -7.49 0.50
C SER A 106 27.28 -6.51 -0.02
N GLN A 107 27.54 -5.21 0.08
CA GLN A 107 26.64 -4.16 -0.42
C GLN A 107 27.41 -2.98 -0.99
N ILE A 108 26.84 -2.35 -2.00
CA ILE A 108 27.29 -1.08 -2.58
C ILE A 108 26.11 -0.13 -2.56
N SER A 109 26.32 1.09 -2.10
CA SER A 109 25.34 2.17 -2.10
C SER A 109 25.71 3.20 -3.15
N LYS A 110 24.76 3.53 -4.02
CA LYS A 110 24.82 4.67 -4.94
C LYS A 110 24.08 5.82 -4.30
N GLU A 111 24.82 6.83 -3.83
CA GLU A 111 24.22 8.07 -3.35
C GLU A 111 24.08 9.02 -4.53
N MET A 112 22.86 9.50 -4.76
CA MET A 112 22.67 10.66 -5.61
C MET A 112 22.32 11.86 -4.75
N TYR A 113 23.15 12.89 -4.81
CA TYR A 113 23.03 14.04 -3.93
C TYR A 113 23.03 15.38 -4.67
N LEU A 114 22.41 16.37 -4.03
CA LEU A 114 22.41 17.76 -4.47
C LEU A 114 22.74 18.67 -3.29
N GLN A 115 23.52 19.72 -3.55
CA GLN A 115 23.89 20.75 -2.58
C GLN A 115 23.83 22.13 -3.24
N ASN A 116 23.93 23.20 -2.46
CA ASN A 116 23.64 24.56 -2.93
C ASN A 116 24.48 25.04 -4.12
N ASP A 117 25.69 24.50 -4.31
CA ASP A 117 26.62 24.89 -5.37
C ASP A 117 26.59 23.96 -6.59
N ILE A 118 25.70 22.96 -6.62
CA ILE A 118 25.53 22.01 -7.72
C ILE A 118 24.09 22.08 -8.23
N ASP A 119 23.91 22.17 -9.55
CA ASP A 119 22.60 22.24 -10.20
C ASP A 119 22.18 20.94 -10.90
N GLU A 120 23.02 19.89 -10.85
CA GLU A 120 22.76 18.53 -11.34
C GLU A 120 23.07 17.53 -10.21
N PHE A 121 22.37 16.39 -10.15
CA PHE A 121 22.66 15.39 -9.12
C PHE A 121 24.07 14.83 -9.32
N ALA A 122 24.89 14.96 -8.28
CA ALA A 122 26.19 14.31 -8.22
C ALA A 122 26.04 12.90 -7.64
N VAL A 123 26.98 12.02 -8.00
CA VAL A 123 27.02 10.64 -7.50
C VAL A 123 28.16 10.51 -6.51
N ASP A 124 27.88 9.88 -5.37
CA ASP A 124 28.88 9.35 -4.46
C ASP A 124 28.60 7.85 -4.23
N CYS A 125 29.56 7.15 -3.62
CA CYS A 125 29.40 5.75 -3.31
C CYS A 125 29.91 5.38 -1.92
N ASP A 126 29.23 4.41 -1.33
CA ASP A 126 29.72 3.72 -0.14
C ASP A 126 29.56 2.20 -0.31
N TYR A 127 30.22 1.44 0.54
CA TYR A 127 30.16 -0.01 0.48
C TYR A 127 30.30 -0.65 1.86
N ASN A 128 29.67 -1.82 2.01
CA ASN A 128 29.83 -2.70 3.16
C ASN A 128 30.65 -3.93 2.74
N ALA A 129 31.69 -4.26 3.51
CA ALA A 129 32.56 -5.40 3.23
C ALA A 129 33.00 -6.14 4.50
N GLU A 130 33.37 -7.41 4.34
CA GLU A 130 34.05 -8.16 5.40
C GLU A 130 35.38 -7.50 5.78
N LYS A 131 35.77 -7.61 7.06
CA LYS A 131 37.01 -6.99 7.54
C LYS A 131 38.25 -7.64 6.94
N VAL A 132 39.09 -6.84 6.27
CA VAL A 132 40.35 -7.27 5.65
C VAL A 132 41.57 -6.80 6.44
N SER A 133 42.63 -7.61 6.51
CA SER A 133 43.87 -7.22 7.19
C SER A 133 44.79 -6.41 6.28
N VAL A 134 44.80 -5.08 6.48
CA VAL A 134 45.55 -4.14 5.61
C VAL A 134 46.94 -3.74 6.12
N LYS A 135 47.26 -4.02 7.39
CA LYS A 135 48.52 -3.57 8.04
C LYS A 135 49.82 -4.06 7.38
N ARG A 136 49.73 -5.08 6.54
CA ARG A 136 50.86 -5.65 5.79
C ARG A 136 51.13 -4.92 4.46
N TYR A 137 50.36 -3.88 4.16
CA TYR A 137 50.44 -3.13 2.93
C TYR A 137 50.69 -1.64 3.20
N SER A 138 51.20 -0.95 2.19
CA SER A 138 51.35 0.50 2.15
C SER A 138 50.92 1.00 0.78
N TYR A 139 50.55 2.27 0.68
CA TYR A 139 50.09 2.86 -0.57
C TYR A 139 50.82 4.17 -0.90
N THR A 140 50.80 4.54 -2.17
CA THR A 140 51.24 5.85 -2.65
C THR A 140 50.25 6.39 -3.67
N LYS A 141 50.26 7.72 -3.86
CA LYS A 141 49.46 8.41 -4.87
C LYS A 141 50.39 9.14 -5.82
N THR A 142 50.33 8.80 -7.09
CA THR A 142 51.13 9.44 -8.14
C THR A 142 50.23 10.09 -9.17
N LYS A 143 50.56 11.31 -9.59
CA LYS A 143 49.86 11.97 -10.69
C LYS A 143 50.45 11.50 -12.01
N GLU A 144 49.65 10.86 -12.84
CA GLU A 144 49.98 10.56 -14.23
C GLU A 144 49.27 11.60 -15.12
N THR A 145 49.99 12.18 -16.08
CA THR A 145 49.40 13.13 -17.04
C THR A 145 49.42 12.49 -18.41
N THR A 146 48.25 12.26 -18.99
CA THR A 146 48.15 11.82 -20.39
C THR A 146 48.46 13.00 -21.31
N PRO A 147 49.30 12.82 -22.34
CA PRO A 147 49.58 13.89 -23.30
C PRO A 147 48.33 14.26 -24.11
N ALA A 148 48.09 15.55 -24.32
CA ALA A 148 47.00 16.01 -25.19
C ALA A 148 47.14 15.43 -26.60
N THR A 149 46.04 14.90 -27.14
CA THR A 149 45.90 14.56 -28.57
C THR A 149 44.93 15.54 -29.23
N PRO A 150 44.88 15.64 -30.58
CA PRO A 150 44.01 16.60 -31.28
C PRO A 150 42.52 16.49 -30.94
N SER A 151 42.11 15.35 -30.37
CA SER A 151 40.74 15.00 -30.03
C SER A 151 40.49 14.78 -28.52
N VAL A 152 41.53 14.80 -27.67
CA VAL A 152 41.40 14.58 -26.22
C VAL A 152 42.36 15.53 -25.46
N PRO A 153 41.87 16.38 -24.55
CA PRO A 153 42.71 17.23 -23.71
C PRO A 153 43.72 16.44 -22.88
N ALA A 154 44.79 17.10 -22.40
CA ALA A 154 45.67 16.48 -21.41
C ALA A 154 44.90 16.29 -20.10
N GLU A 155 44.85 15.05 -19.61
CA GLU A 155 44.11 14.69 -18.40
C GLU A 155 45.13 14.28 -17.32
N THR A 156 44.98 14.83 -16.12
CA THR A 156 45.84 14.45 -14.98
C THR A 156 45.04 13.55 -14.06
N THR A 157 45.35 12.27 -14.05
CA THR A 157 44.70 11.28 -13.19
C THR A 157 45.59 10.93 -12.02
N GLU A 158 45.00 10.75 -10.85
CA GLU A 158 45.70 10.33 -9.64
C GLU A 158 45.66 8.79 -9.58
N LYS A 159 46.81 8.15 -9.80
CA LYS A 159 46.94 6.70 -9.74
C LYS A 159 47.36 6.27 -8.35
N VAL A 160 46.62 5.33 -7.78
CA VAL A 160 46.92 4.75 -6.47
C VAL A 160 47.61 3.40 -6.68
N THR A 161 48.72 3.19 -5.99
CA THR A 161 49.43 1.91 -5.97
C THR A 161 49.54 1.40 -4.54
N ILE A 162 49.12 0.16 -4.31
CA ILE A 162 49.23 -0.55 -3.04
C ILE A 162 50.27 -1.66 -3.21
N LYS A 163 51.21 -1.77 -2.28
CA LYS A 163 52.23 -2.84 -2.26
C LYS A 163 52.29 -3.52 -0.91
N ALA A 164 52.67 -4.80 -0.91
CA ALA A 164 53.01 -5.50 0.32
C ALA A 164 54.28 -4.89 0.93
N ASN A 165 54.31 -4.71 2.26
CA ASN A 165 55.44 -4.12 2.96
C ASN A 165 56.74 -4.94 2.78
N SER A 166 56.62 -6.24 2.50
CA SER A 166 57.74 -7.14 2.19
C SER A 166 58.36 -6.91 0.81
N GLU A 167 57.68 -6.20 -0.09
CA GLU A 167 58.10 -5.96 -1.47
C GLU A 167 58.66 -4.55 -1.69
N LEU A 168 58.58 -3.68 -0.67
CA LEU A 168 59.10 -2.32 -0.73
C LEU A 168 60.62 -2.29 -0.55
N LEU A 169 61.31 -1.66 -1.50
CA LEU A 169 62.73 -1.34 -1.39
C LEU A 169 62.94 -0.22 -0.36
N GLU A 170 64.11 -0.16 0.30
CA GLU A 170 64.40 0.87 1.33
C GLU A 170 64.24 2.30 0.80
N GLU A 171 64.55 2.51 -0.48
CA GLU A 171 64.41 3.80 -1.19
C GLU A 171 62.95 4.16 -1.51
N GLU A 172 62.04 3.19 -1.59
CA GLU A 172 60.60 3.42 -1.81
C GLU A 172 59.85 3.72 -0.50
N LYS A 173 60.34 3.26 0.65
CA LYS A 173 59.62 3.38 1.93
C LYS A 173 59.29 4.82 2.33
N ALA A 174 60.08 5.80 1.89
CA ALA A 174 59.84 7.21 2.20
C ALA A 174 58.66 7.82 1.43
N SER A 175 58.25 7.25 0.30
CA SER A 175 57.14 7.73 -0.54
C SER A 175 55.84 6.95 -0.37
N TYR A 176 55.85 5.89 0.45
CA TYR A 176 54.69 5.06 0.76
C TYR A 176 54.20 5.33 2.19
N THR A 177 52.88 5.43 2.33
CA THR A 177 52.19 5.57 3.62
C THR A 177 51.63 4.22 4.03
N GLN A 178 51.80 3.84 5.30
CA GLN A 178 51.23 2.60 5.82
C GLN A 178 49.71 2.62 5.66
N LEU A 179 49.16 1.54 5.11
CA LEU A 179 47.72 1.42 4.89
C LEU A 179 47.01 1.09 6.22
N ASP A 180 45.91 1.78 6.47
CA ASP A 180 44.98 1.53 7.59
C ASP A 180 43.55 1.35 7.09
N ASP A 181 42.63 0.97 7.98
CA ASP A 181 41.25 0.65 7.60
C ASP A 181 40.53 1.85 6.96
N ALA A 182 40.84 3.10 7.39
CA ALA A 182 40.18 4.31 6.89
C ALA A 182 40.70 4.73 5.51
N SER A 183 42.02 4.76 5.34
CA SER A 183 42.66 5.04 4.05
C SER A 183 42.33 3.97 3.01
N PHE A 184 42.27 2.70 3.41
CA PHE A 184 41.82 1.63 2.52
C PHE A 184 40.37 1.83 2.08
N ARG A 185 39.45 2.16 3.00
CA ARG A 185 38.06 2.44 2.65
C ARG A 185 37.92 3.57 1.64
N GLN A 186 38.63 4.68 1.85
CA GLN A 186 38.61 5.81 0.91
C GLN A 186 39.17 5.43 -0.46
N ILE A 187 40.26 4.66 -0.53
CA ILE A 187 40.84 4.20 -1.80
C ILE A 187 39.83 3.34 -2.56
N ILE A 188 39.17 2.39 -1.89
CA ILE A 188 38.19 1.50 -2.52
C ILE A 188 36.92 2.27 -2.93
N GLN A 189 36.43 3.21 -2.11
CA GLN A 189 35.32 4.10 -2.48
C GLN A 189 35.65 4.87 -3.76
N SER A 190 36.79 5.55 -3.81
CA SER A 190 37.21 6.27 -5.02
C SER A 190 37.36 5.35 -6.24
N ALA A 191 37.83 4.12 -6.05
CA ALA A 191 37.99 3.14 -7.13
C ALA A 191 36.65 2.59 -7.67
N LEU A 192 35.58 2.62 -6.85
CA LEU A 192 34.25 2.16 -7.24
C LEU A 192 33.39 3.27 -7.84
N LEU A 193 33.80 4.53 -7.75
CA LEU A 193 32.95 5.67 -8.11
C LEU A 193 32.48 5.60 -9.57
N ASP A 194 33.38 5.37 -10.52
CA ASP A 194 33.03 5.26 -11.94
C ASP A 194 32.11 4.06 -12.20
N PHE A 195 32.41 2.92 -11.57
CA PHE A 195 31.57 1.72 -11.63
C PHE A 195 30.15 1.98 -11.12
N VAL A 196 30.01 2.68 -9.98
CA VAL A 196 28.71 3.04 -9.40
C VAL A 196 27.99 4.10 -10.22
N ASN A 197 28.72 5.05 -10.79
CA ASN A 197 28.16 6.05 -11.68
C ASN A 197 27.51 5.39 -12.91
N GLU A 198 28.16 4.36 -13.47
CA GLU A 198 27.66 3.55 -14.58
C GLU A 198 26.55 2.54 -14.20
N LEU A 199 26.29 2.30 -12.91
CA LEU A 199 25.16 1.45 -12.49
C LEU A 199 23.83 2.11 -12.90
N ASP A 200 23.22 1.56 -13.95
CA ASP A 200 21.90 1.96 -14.39
C ASP A 200 20.82 1.46 -13.44
N ILE A 201 19.88 2.34 -13.13
CA ILE A 201 18.68 2.02 -12.35
C ILE A 201 17.52 2.35 -13.28
N PRO A 202 17.08 1.39 -14.10
CA PRO A 202 16.03 1.67 -15.05
C PRO A 202 14.74 1.93 -14.27
N ILE A 203 14.24 3.15 -14.40
CA ILE A 203 13.03 3.62 -13.72
C ILE A 203 11.93 3.79 -14.76
N ASP A 204 10.70 3.45 -14.39
CA ASP A 204 9.49 3.79 -15.14
C ASP A 204 8.53 4.54 -14.23
N GLU A 205 8.38 5.85 -14.45
CA GLU A 205 7.30 6.61 -13.85
C GLU A 205 6.04 6.48 -14.70
N TRP A 206 5.00 5.92 -14.09
CA TRP A 206 3.70 5.81 -14.74
C TRP A 206 2.66 6.67 -14.04
N LYS A 207 2.04 7.54 -14.83
CA LYS A 207 0.80 8.22 -14.51
C LYS A 207 -0.12 8.10 -15.72
N TYR A 208 -1.43 8.20 -15.49
CA TYR A 208 -2.36 8.27 -16.60
C TYR A 208 -1.98 9.42 -17.54
N ASP A 209 -1.93 9.11 -18.82
CA ASP A 209 -1.67 10.04 -19.92
C ASP A 209 -2.40 9.51 -21.14
N ASP A 210 -3.02 10.40 -21.90
CA ASP A 210 -3.75 10.09 -23.13
C ASP A 210 -2.85 9.40 -24.17
N LYS A 211 -1.52 9.62 -24.13
CA LYS A 211 -0.54 8.91 -24.99
C LYS A 211 -0.54 7.38 -24.81
N TYR A 212 -1.06 6.89 -23.69
CA TYR A 212 -1.19 5.45 -23.42
C TYR A 212 -2.51 4.86 -23.94
N LEU A 213 -3.33 5.69 -24.56
CA LEU A 213 -4.42 5.27 -25.42
C LEU A 213 -3.94 5.30 -26.88
N VAL A 214 -4.54 4.46 -27.71
CA VAL A 214 -4.38 4.57 -29.16
C VAL A 214 -5.34 5.67 -29.61
N GLU A 215 -4.94 6.93 -29.38
CA GLU A 215 -5.67 8.10 -29.85
C GLU A 215 -5.29 8.41 -31.29
N ASP A 216 -6.29 8.71 -32.11
CA ASP A 216 -6.17 8.97 -33.53
C ASP A 216 -5.65 7.80 -34.39
N LYS A 217 -5.56 8.08 -35.70
CA LYS A 217 -5.06 7.18 -36.71
C LYS A 217 -3.53 7.19 -36.73
N ILE A 218 -2.90 6.05 -36.42
CA ILE A 218 -1.44 5.91 -36.41
C ILE A 218 -0.95 5.44 -37.78
N ASP A 219 0.04 6.11 -38.35
CA ASP A 219 0.72 5.65 -39.57
C ASP A 219 1.59 4.43 -39.24
N LEU A 220 1.18 3.25 -39.74
CA LEU A 220 1.90 2.00 -39.49
C LEU A 220 3.33 2.00 -40.07
N LYS A 221 3.60 2.74 -41.15
CA LYS A 221 4.95 2.77 -41.73
C LYS A 221 5.92 3.51 -40.81
N ALA A 222 5.52 4.67 -40.31
CA ALA A 222 6.31 5.43 -39.34
C ALA A 222 6.48 4.66 -38.02
N PHE A 223 5.39 4.02 -37.55
CA PHE A 223 5.42 3.18 -36.35
C PHE A 223 6.39 1.99 -36.49
N ALA A 224 6.46 1.35 -37.66
CA ALA A 224 7.35 0.22 -37.89
C ALA A 224 8.84 0.58 -37.68
N GLU A 225 9.23 1.80 -38.05
CA GLU A 225 10.61 2.29 -37.91
C GLU A 225 10.98 2.63 -36.45
N LYS A 226 9.99 3.00 -35.63
CA LYS A 226 10.18 3.34 -34.21
C LYS A 226 8.97 2.89 -33.38
N PRO A 227 8.85 1.60 -33.01
CA PRO A 227 7.68 1.09 -32.28
C PRO A 227 7.44 1.75 -30.92
N ASP A 228 8.50 2.19 -30.23
CA ASP A 228 8.38 2.89 -28.94
C ASP A 228 7.77 4.29 -29.06
N SER A 229 7.54 4.80 -30.28
CA SER A 229 6.75 6.01 -30.50
C SER A 229 5.27 5.85 -30.08
N ASN A 230 4.76 4.62 -30.04
CA ASN A 230 3.44 4.30 -29.51
C ASN A 230 3.48 2.97 -28.75
N VAL A 231 3.76 3.06 -27.45
CA VAL A 231 3.85 1.90 -26.55
C VAL A 231 2.58 1.03 -26.55
N PRO A 232 1.35 1.59 -26.50
CA PRO A 232 0.12 0.79 -26.56
C PRO A 232 0.03 -0.08 -27.81
N LEU A 233 0.30 0.49 -28.98
CA LEU A 233 0.25 -0.25 -30.23
C LEU A 233 1.38 -1.29 -30.31
N LYS A 234 2.61 -0.95 -29.88
CA LYS A 234 3.71 -1.92 -29.74
C LYS A 234 3.28 -3.14 -28.93
N ASN A 235 2.61 -2.90 -27.82
CA ASN A 235 2.15 -3.95 -26.92
C ASN A 235 0.99 -4.76 -27.52
N MET A 236 0.11 -4.17 -28.32
CA MET A 236 -0.88 -4.93 -29.10
C MET A 236 -0.21 -5.86 -30.13
N PHE A 237 0.84 -5.40 -30.82
CA PHE A 237 1.64 -6.23 -31.73
C PHE A 237 2.36 -7.37 -30.99
N TYR A 238 2.93 -7.10 -29.82
CA TYR A 238 3.53 -8.12 -28.96
C TYR A 238 2.52 -9.22 -28.60
N LEU A 239 1.31 -8.85 -28.16
CA LEU A 239 0.24 -9.82 -27.85
C LEU A 239 -0.17 -10.67 -29.06
N ALA A 240 -0.07 -10.12 -30.28
CA ALA A 240 -0.32 -10.83 -31.53
C ALA A 240 0.87 -11.68 -32.01
N GLY A 241 1.99 -11.71 -31.27
CA GLY A 241 3.18 -12.52 -31.57
C GLY A 241 4.27 -11.80 -32.37
N TYR A 242 4.16 -10.48 -32.54
CA TYR A 242 5.14 -9.63 -33.22
C TYR A 242 5.98 -8.87 -32.18
N ASP A 243 6.87 -9.61 -31.50
CA ASP A 243 7.65 -9.18 -30.33
C ASP A 243 8.93 -8.38 -30.64
N SER A 244 9.19 -8.03 -31.90
CA SER A 244 10.38 -7.28 -32.28
C SER A 244 10.12 -6.33 -33.44
N GLN A 245 10.89 -5.25 -33.51
CA GLN A 245 10.80 -4.27 -34.60
C GLN A 245 10.87 -4.95 -35.98
N SER A 246 11.82 -5.88 -36.18
CA SER A 246 11.95 -6.59 -37.46
C SER A 246 10.70 -7.41 -37.82
N LYS A 247 10.03 -8.04 -36.84
CA LYS A 247 8.77 -8.75 -37.08
C LYS A 247 7.64 -7.79 -37.44
N ILE A 248 7.56 -6.64 -36.77
CA ILE A 248 6.58 -5.59 -37.04
C ILE A 248 6.77 -5.03 -38.46
N GLU A 249 7.99 -4.64 -38.82
CA GLU A 249 8.35 -4.15 -40.17
C GLU A 249 8.00 -5.16 -41.26
N SER A 250 8.40 -6.43 -41.08
CA SER A 250 8.08 -7.51 -42.01
C SER A 250 6.57 -7.66 -42.19
N LYS A 251 5.80 -7.61 -41.10
CA LYS A 251 4.35 -7.77 -41.15
C LYS A 251 3.68 -6.58 -41.85
N ILE A 252 4.13 -5.36 -41.60
CA ILE A 252 3.58 -4.15 -42.21
C ILE A 252 3.89 -4.10 -43.72
N ALA A 253 5.08 -4.55 -44.14
CA ALA A 253 5.42 -4.69 -45.55
C ALA A 253 4.51 -5.71 -46.28
N GLU A 254 4.08 -6.77 -45.59
CA GLU A 254 3.19 -7.79 -46.17
C GLU A 254 1.77 -7.29 -46.43
N ILE A 255 1.21 -6.47 -45.54
CA ILE A 255 -0.17 -5.98 -45.63
C ILE A 255 -0.35 -4.83 -46.63
N GLU A 256 0.75 -4.18 -47.03
CA GLU A 256 0.72 -3.07 -47.99
C GLU A 256 0.12 -3.50 -49.33
N LYS A 257 0.37 -4.75 -49.74
CA LYS A 257 0.00 -5.27 -51.06
C LYS A 257 -1.12 -6.31 -51.04
N ASP A 258 -1.62 -6.70 -49.87
CA ASP A 258 -2.56 -7.82 -49.70
C ASP A 258 -3.67 -7.51 -48.68
N ASN A 259 -4.89 -7.31 -49.19
CA ASN A 259 -6.07 -7.03 -48.37
C ASN A 259 -6.44 -8.18 -47.43
N ASN A 260 -6.20 -9.44 -47.81
CA ASN A 260 -6.52 -10.59 -46.95
C ASN A 260 -5.53 -10.67 -45.78
N LYS A 261 -4.25 -10.37 -46.02
CA LYS A 261 -3.25 -10.28 -44.96
C LYS A 261 -3.51 -9.11 -44.01
N ARG A 262 -3.99 -7.98 -44.53
CA ARG A 262 -4.41 -6.83 -43.71
C ARG A 262 -5.54 -7.21 -42.75
N ARG A 263 -6.64 -7.78 -43.27
CA ARG A 263 -7.76 -8.28 -42.47
C ARG A 263 -7.36 -9.32 -41.44
N LYS A 264 -6.38 -10.16 -41.78
CA LYS A 264 -5.81 -11.13 -40.85
C LYS A 264 -5.08 -10.44 -39.69
N LEU A 265 -4.27 -9.41 -39.96
CA LEU A 265 -3.59 -8.63 -38.91
C LEU A 265 -4.58 -7.88 -38.03
N GLU A 266 -5.56 -7.19 -38.62
CA GLU A 266 -6.66 -6.54 -37.88
C GLU A 266 -7.29 -7.52 -36.88
N LYS A 267 -7.69 -8.71 -37.36
CA LYS A 267 -8.28 -9.74 -36.50
C LYS A 267 -7.32 -10.27 -35.44
N GLU A 268 -6.05 -10.46 -35.76
CA GLU A 268 -5.02 -10.91 -34.82
C GLU A 268 -4.88 -9.91 -33.66
N LEU A 269 -4.68 -8.61 -33.97
CA LEU A 269 -4.54 -7.53 -33.00
C LEU A 269 -5.80 -7.38 -32.14
N SER A 270 -6.98 -7.35 -32.76
CA SER A 270 -8.26 -7.26 -32.07
C SER A 270 -8.47 -8.42 -31.09
N THR A 271 -8.25 -9.65 -31.56
CA THR A 271 -8.52 -10.87 -30.76
C THR A 271 -7.55 -11.02 -29.59
N SER A 272 -6.25 -10.81 -29.82
CA SER A 272 -5.23 -10.96 -28.77
C SER A 272 -5.38 -9.90 -27.68
N THR A 273 -5.64 -8.65 -28.08
CA THR A 273 -5.83 -7.53 -27.15
C THR A 273 -7.12 -7.70 -26.35
N THR A 274 -8.23 -8.02 -27.01
CA THR A 274 -9.52 -8.33 -26.36
C THR A 274 -9.38 -9.43 -25.31
N LYS A 275 -8.72 -10.53 -25.69
CA LYS A 275 -8.48 -11.66 -24.79
C LYS A 275 -7.69 -11.21 -23.56
N TYR A 276 -6.62 -10.45 -23.76
CA TYR A 276 -5.79 -9.96 -22.66
C TYR A 276 -6.57 -9.06 -21.69
N LEU A 277 -7.26 -8.04 -22.21
CA LEU A 277 -8.02 -7.10 -21.37
C LEU A 277 -9.11 -7.82 -20.57
N ASN A 278 -9.87 -8.73 -21.20
CA ASN A 278 -10.94 -9.47 -20.52
C ASN A 278 -10.41 -10.51 -19.52
N GLU A 279 -9.21 -11.04 -19.72
CA GLU A 279 -8.53 -11.90 -18.73
C GLU A 279 -8.16 -11.12 -17.47
N LYS A 280 -7.71 -9.87 -17.64
CA LYS A 280 -7.27 -8.99 -16.55
C LYS A 280 -8.40 -8.22 -15.87
N TRP A 281 -9.49 -7.94 -16.60
CA TRP A 281 -10.66 -7.22 -16.09
C TRP A 281 -11.97 -7.94 -16.44
N LYS A 282 -12.28 -9.02 -15.72
CA LYS A 282 -13.42 -9.91 -16.03
C LYS A 282 -14.80 -9.29 -15.83
N GLU A 283 -14.90 -8.25 -15.01
CA GLU A 283 -16.18 -7.62 -14.68
C GLU A 283 -16.68 -6.68 -15.78
N HIS A 284 -15.77 -6.17 -16.59
CA HIS A 284 -16.08 -5.20 -17.63
C HIS A 284 -15.55 -5.70 -18.98
N GLU A 285 -16.26 -6.68 -19.54
CA GLU A 285 -15.86 -7.29 -20.80
C GLU A 285 -16.07 -6.33 -21.98
N VAL A 286 -15.01 -6.14 -22.77
CA VAL A 286 -15.01 -5.31 -23.99
C VAL A 286 -14.49 -6.11 -25.17
N ASP A 287 -14.82 -5.66 -26.37
CA ASP A 287 -14.19 -6.10 -27.61
C ASP A 287 -13.38 -4.94 -28.20
N ILE A 288 -12.10 -5.18 -28.49
CA ILE A 288 -11.20 -4.24 -29.15
C ILE A 288 -11.26 -4.49 -30.65
N GLU A 289 -11.45 -3.43 -31.44
CA GLU A 289 -11.45 -3.49 -32.89
C GLU A 289 -10.37 -2.59 -33.48
N ALA A 290 -9.35 -3.22 -34.07
CA ALA A 290 -8.31 -2.58 -34.85
C ALA A 290 -8.71 -2.57 -36.34
N GLU A 291 -8.76 -1.39 -36.95
CA GLU A 291 -9.06 -1.19 -38.36
C GLU A 291 -7.87 -0.53 -39.07
N ILE A 292 -7.44 -1.09 -40.21
CA ILE A 292 -6.32 -0.57 -40.99
C ILE A 292 -6.81 -0.07 -42.35
N GLU A 293 -6.64 1.22 -42.59
CA GLU A 293 -7.03 1.86 -43.84
C GLU A 293 -6.19 1.39 -45.03
N SER A 294 -6.86 0.94 -46.09
CA SER A 294 -6.19 0.41 -47.28
C SER A 294 -5.36 1.43 -48.07
N SER A 295 -5.69 2.72 -47.96
CA SER A 295 -5.11 3.80 -48.78
C SER A 295 -3.76 4.30 -48.28
N ASN A 296 -3.57 4.30 -46.96
CA ASN A 296 -2.42 4.94 -46.28
C ASN A 296 -1.81 4.03 -45.19
N LEU A 297 -2.41 2.88 -44.89
CA LEU A 297 -2.03 1.99 -43.77
C LEU A 297 -2.11 2.67 -42.40
N ASN A 298 -3.04 3.59 -42.24
CA ASN A 298 -3.35 4.14 -40.93
C ASN A 298 -4.17 3.13 -40.12
N ILE A 299 -3.76 2.85 -38.89
CA ILE A 299 -4.53 2.02 -37.95
C ILE A 299 -5.33 2.91 -36.99
N ALA A 300 -6.59 2.55 -36.77
CA ALA A 300 -7.44 3.08 -35.71
C ALA A 300 -7.85 1.94 -34.78
N VAL A 301 -8.02 2.23 -33.49
CA VAL A 301 -8.47 1.26 -32.49
C VAL A 301 -9.70 1.80 -31.79
N SER A 302 -10.80 1.06 -31.88
CA SER A 302 -12.05 1.36 -31.19
C SER A 302 -12.39 0.27 -30.17
N VAL A 303 -13.30 0.61 -29.27
CA VAL A 303 -13.79 -0.29 -28.23
C VAL A 303 -15.30 -0.45 -28.38
N LYS A 304 -15.73 -1.70 -28.38
CA LYS A 304 -17.13 -2.08 -28.29
C LYS A 304 -17.43 -2.65 -26.91
N ASP A 305 -18.51 -2.18 -26.30
CA ASP A 305 -19.03 -2.79 -25.08
C ASP A 305 -19.82 -4.05 -25.44
N LYS A 306 -19.60 -5.18 -24.76
CA LYS A 306 -20.39 -6.39 -25.03
C LYS A 306 -21.86 -6.23 -24.68
N ALA A 307 -22.22 -5.28 -23.82
CA ALA A 307 -23.60 -4.97 -23.49
C ALA A 307 -24.31 -4.14 -24.57
N ASP A 308 -23.58 -3.50 -25.49
CA ASP A 308 -24.13 -2.74 -26.62
C ASP A 308 -23.75 -3.39 -27.95
N GLU A 309 -24.72 -4.10 -28.55
CA GLU A 309 -24.50 -4.80 -29.82
C GLU A 309 -24.15 -3.88 -31.00
N ASN A 310 -24.43 -2.56 -30.92
CA ASN A 310 -24.30 -1.63 -32.04
C ASN A 310 -23.40 -0.41 -31.79
N GLY A 311 -22.88 -0.22 -30.57
CA GLY A 311 -22.05 0.94 -30.20
C GLY A 311 -20.55 0.67 -30.33
N TYR A 312 -19.91 1.29 -31.32
CA TYR A 312 -18.44 1.44 -31.36
C TYR A 312 -18.07 2.81 -30.82
N TYR A 313 -17.10 2.84 -29.93
CA TYR A 313 -16.63 4.07 -29.28
C TYR A 313 -15.13 4.20 -29.45
N ASP A 314 -14.66 5.42 -29.68
CA ASP A 314 -13.23 5.70 -29.59
C ASP A 314 -12.77 5.50 -28.14
N MET A 315 -11.49 5.10 -27.95
CA MET A 315 -10.89 4.95 -26.61
C MET A 315 -11.03 6.23 -25.79
N SER A 316 -10.92 7.39 -26.45
CA SER A 316 -11.02 8.73 -25.87
C SER A 316 -12.45 9.11 -25.44
N ASP A 317 -13.48 8.44 -25.93
CA ASP A 317 -14.88 8.69 -25.55
C ASP A 317 -15.31 7.86 -24.32
N ARG A 318 -14.48 6.93 -23.86
CA ARG A 318 -14.78 6.07 -22.71
C ARG A 318 -14.67 6.82 -21.38
N SER A 319 -15.23 6.23 -20.32
CA SER A 319 -15.11 6.77 -18.96
C SER A 319 -13.64 6.89 -18.53
N GLN A 320 -13.33 7.89 -17.70
CA GLN A 320 -11.97 8.12 -17.24
C GLN A 320 -11.36 6.89 -16.54
N GLY A 321 -12.14 6.20 -15.70
CA GLY A 321 -11.67 4.97 -15.03
C GLY A 321 -11.38 3.83 -16.00
N PHE A 322 -12.15 3.71 -17.09
CA PHE A 322 -11.87 2.75 -18.16
C PHE A 322 -10.55 3.08 -18.85
N LYS A 323 -10.38 4.34 -19.29
CA LYS A 323 -9.14 4.81 -19.93
C LYS A 323 -7.93 4.54 -19.04
N GLN A 324 -8.02 4.86 -17.76
CA GLN A 324 -6.94 4.70 -16.81
C GLN A 324 -6.48 3.25 -16.66
N PHE A 325 -7.41 2.31 -16.49
CA PHE A 325 -7.04 0.90 -16.35
C PHE A 325 -6.57 0.29 -17.67
N VAL A 326 -7.22 0.61 -18.79
CA VAL A 326 -6.77 0.13 -20.11
C VAL A 326 -5.39 0.70 -20.48
N SER A 327 -5.12 1.98 -20.18
CA SER A 327 -3.79 2.57 -20.34
C SER A 327 -2.73 1.81 -19.54
N LEU A 328 -3.01 1.45 -18.28
CA LEU A 328 -2.09 0.64 -17.46
C LEU A 328 -1.84 -0.73 -18.10
N LEU A 329 -2.92 -1.39 -18.57
CA LEU A 329 -2.84 -2.71 -19.21
C LEU A 329 -2.07 -2.68 -20.53
N LEU A 330 -2.31 -1.67 -21.37
CA LEU A 330 -1.68 -1.53 -22.68
C LEU A 330 -0.27 -0.93 -22.62
N SER A 331 0.15 -0.38 -21.49
CA SER A 331 1.51 0.13 -21.28
C SER A 331 2.31 -0.80 -20.37
N ILE A 332 2.41 -0.48 -19.08
CA ILE A 332 3.38 -1.08 -18.18
C ILE A 332 3.12 -2.58 -17.91
N SER A 333 1.86 -3.01 -17.91
CA SER A 333 1.49 -4.42 -17.68
C SER A 333 2.03 -5.34 -18.77
N ILE A 334 1.86 -4.98 -20.05
CA ILE A 334 2.39 -5.78 -21.15
C ILE A 334 3.91 -5.64 -21.25
N SER A 335 4.47 -4.46 -21.04
CA SER A 335 5.93 -4.27 -21.04
C SER A 335 6.62 -5.10 -19.94
N SER A 336 5.99 -5.22 -18.76
CA SER A 336 6.46 -6.11 -17.70
C SER A 336 6.36 -7.59 -18.10
N LYS A 337 5.36 -7.96 -18.91
CA LYS A 337 5.17 -9.34 -19.36
C LYS A 337 6.10 -9.71 -20.51
N SER A 338 6.42 -8.77 -21.40
CA SER A 338 7.41 -8.98 -22.47
C SER A 338 8.83 -9.09 -21.94
N GLY A 339 9.07 -8.58 -20.73
CA GLY A 339 10.39 -8.49 -20.13
C GLY A 339 11.13 -7.21 -20.49
N ASP A 340 10.47 -6.27 -21.19
CA ASP A 340 11.03 -4.96 -21.55
C ASP A 340 11.41 -4.15 -20.30
N THR A 341 10.72 -4.39 -19.17
CA THR A 341 10.96 -3.66 -17.91
C THR A 341 11.58 -4.50 -16.82
N LYS A 342 12.11 -5.70 -17.12
CA LYS A 342 12.54 -6.63 -16.07
C LYS A 342 13.57 -5.99 -15.13
N ASP A 343 13.37 -6.16 -13.82
CA ASP A 343 14.20 -5.61 -12.74
C ASP A 343 14.19 -4.05 -12.68
N HIS A 344 13.23 -3.39 -13.33
CA HIS A 344 13.04 -1.94 -13.25
C HIS A 344 12.41 -1.50 -11.91
N LEU A 345 12.69 -0.26 -11.52
CA LEU A 345 11.98 0.46 -10.47
C LEU A 345 10.78 1.20 -11.07
N ILE A 346 9.59 0.66 -10.88
CA ILE A 346 8.34 1.21 -11.42
C ILE A 346 7.67 2.04 -10.32
N LEU A 347 7.35 3.30 -10.62
CA LEU A 347 6.76 4.25 -9.69
C LEU A 347 5.39 4.67 -10.20
N ILE A 348 4.33 4.45 -9.43
CA ILE A 348 2.94 4.65 -9.84
C ILE A 348 2.20 5.50 -8.82
N ASP A 349 1.73 6.67 -9.25
CA ASP A 349 1.05 7.64 -8.37
C ASP A 349 -0.47 7.58 -8.58
N GLU A 350 -1.21 7.20 -7.54
CA GLU A 350 -2.68 7.08 -7.50
C GLU A 350 -3.29 6.44 -8.76
N PRO A 351 -2.92 5.18 -9.11
CA PRO A 351 -3.38 4.54 -10.33
C PRO A 351 -4.88 4.27 -10.36
N GLU A 352 -5.55 4.28 -9.22
CA GLU A 352 -6.96 3.96 -9.06
C GLU A 352 -7.93 5.13 -9.25
N VAL A 353 -7.42 6.35 -9.46
CA VAL A 353 -8.28 7.54 -9.56
C VAL A 353 -9.35 7.30 -10.64
N HIS A 354 -10.60 7.72 -10.36
CA HIS A 354 -11.77 7.51 -11.23
C HIS A 354 -12.27 6.07 -11.44
N LEU A 355 -11.61 5.04 -10.88
CA LEU A 355 -12.09 3.66 -10.98
C LEU A 355 -13.16 3.32 -9.94
N HIS A 356 -14.13 2.52 -10.36
CA HIS A 356 -15.08 1.89 -9.43
C HIS A 356 -14.32 0.92 -8.49
N PRO A 357 -14.69 0.80 -7.21
CA PRO A 357 -14.02 -0.06 -6.23
C PRO A 357 -13.69 -1.48 -6.71
N SER A 358 -14.59 -2.09 -7.46
CA SER A 358 -14.37 -3.43 -8.02
C SER A 358 -13.27 -3.45 -9.08
N GLY A 359 -13.19 -2.43 -9.95
CA GLY A 359 -12.09 -2.20 -10.89
C GLY A 359 -10.76 -1.92 -10.19
N VAL A 360 -10.76 -1.17 -9.08
CA VAL A 360 -9.55 -0.94 -8.25
C VAL A 360 -8.94 -2.26 -7.77
N ARG A 361 -9.76 -3.24 -7.40
CA ARG A 361 -9.27 -4.57 -6.98
C ARG A 361 -8.66 -5.37 -8.13
N TRP A 362 -9.23 -5.27 -9.34
CA TRP A 362 -8.62 -5.87 -10.52
C TRP A 362 -7.28 -5.22 -10.86
N MET A 363 -7.22 -3.89 -10.72
CA MET A 363 -5.99 -3.15 -10.90
C MET A 363 -4.93 -3.53 -9.86
N LEU A 364 -5.28 -3.66 -8.57
CA LEU A 364 -4.36 -4.14 -7.54
C LEU A 364 -3.75 -5.50 -7.91
N LYS A 365 -4.58 -6.45 -8.35
CA LYS A 365 -4.10 -7.77 -8.79
C LYS A 365 -3.09 -7.64 -9.93
N GLU A 366 -3.34 -6.76 -10.89
CA GLU A 366 -2.43 -6.54 -11.99
C GLU A 366 -1.11 -5.89 -11.55
N LEU A 367 -1.19 -4.90 -10.67
CA LEU A 367 -0.01 -4.26 -10.09
C LEU A 367 0.86 -5.27 -9.32
N LEU A 368 0.23 -6.20 -8.57
CA LEU A 368 0.96 -7.28 -7.91
C LEU A 368 1.63 -8.24 -8.91
N GLU A 369 1.01 -8.53 -10.06
CA GLU A 369 1.63 -9.32 -11.13
C GLU A 369 2.84 -8.60 -11.74
N ILE A 370 2.73 -7.29 -11.98
CA ILE A 370 3.86 -6.45 -12.45
C ILE A 370 5.01 -6.52 -11.44
N GLY A 371 4.73 -6.42 -10.15
CA GLY A 371 5.76 -6.47 -9.10
C GLY A 371 6.46 -7.84 -8.95
N LYS A 372 6.04 -8.90 -9.64
CA LYS A 372 6.75 -10.20 -9.58
C LYS A 372 8.15 -10.14 -10.16
N ASN A 373 8.35 -9.29 -11.17
CA ASN A 373 9.60 -9.15 -11.92
C ASN A 373 10.23 -7.76 -11.81
N ASN A 374 9.60 -6.84 -11.07
CA ASN A 374 10.00 -5.42 -10.99
C ASN A 374 9.86 -4.92 -9.54
N TYR A 375 10.64 -3.92 -9.18
CA TYR A 375 10.49 -3.21 -7.91
C TYR A 375 9.38 -2.16 -8.07
N LEU A 376 8.20 -2.40 -7.52
CA LEU A 376 7.02 -1.55 -7.77
C LEU A 376 6.65 -0.73 -6.53
N PHE A 377 6.62 0.59 -6.64
CA PHE A 377 6.09 1.48 -5.61
C PHE A 377 4.79 2.14 -6.08
N ILE A 378 3.74 2.02 -5.28
CA ILE A 378 2.42 2.59 -5.58
C ILE A 378 2.05 3.58 -4.49
N SER A 379 1.61 4.78 -4.83
CA SER A 379 0.91 5.67 -3.90
C SER A 379 -0.60 5.52 -4.03
N THR A 380 -1.32 5.58 -2.90
CA THR A 380 -2.78 5.51 -2.91
C THR A 380 -3.38 6.15 -1.66
N HIS A 381 -4.61 6.63 -1.78
CA HIS A 381 -5.48 6.96 -0.64
C HIS A 381 -6.70 6.02 -0.56
N SER A 382 -6.79 5.03 -1.45
CA SER A 382 -7.92 4.12 -1.58
C SER A 382 -7.75 2.89 -0.69
N ASN A 383 -8.76 2.64 0.14
CA ASN A 383 -8.87 1.40 0.92
C ASN A 383 -9.04 0.14 0.05
N PHE A 384 -9.41 0.29 -1.23
CA PHE A 384 -9.54 -0.83 -2.16
C PHE A 384 -8.20 -1.29 -2.76
N MET A 385 -7.14 -0.52 -2.57
CA MET A 385 -5.76 -0.87 -2.95
C MET A 385 -5.01 -1.64 -1.84
N LEU A 386 -5.69 -2.01 -0.75
CA LEU A 386 -5.09 -2.79 0.32
C LEU A 386 -4.97 -4.27 -0.05
N ASP A 387 -3.73 -4.78 -0.08
CA ASP A 387 -3.45 -6.22 -0.16
C ASP A 387 -3.65 -6.88 1.21
N LYS A 388 -4.77 -7.59 1.36
CA LYS A 388 -5.13 -8.29 2.61
C LYS A 388 -4.25 -9.51 2.88
N ASP A 389 -3.75 -10.15 1.83
CA ASP A 389 -3.01 -11.41 1.94
C ASP A 389 -1.56 -11.17 2.39
N ASN A 390 -1.00 -9.98 2.10
CA ASN A 390 0.37 -9.61 2.47
C ASN A 390 0.44 -8.16 2.97
N LYS A 391 -0.14 -7.90 4.14
CA LYS A 391 -0.21 -6.55 4.72
C LYS A 391 1.15 -5.85 4.88
N GLU A 392 2.22 -6.63 5.05
CA GLU A 392 3.61 -6.17 5.20
C GLU A 392 4.14 -5.39 4.01
N ARG A 393 3.45 -5.40 2.86
CA ARG A 393 3.83 -4.53 1.75
C ARG A 393 3.44 -3.06 1.92
N HIS A 394 2.68 -2.73 2.95
CA HIS A 394 2.12 -1.38 3.10
C HIS A 394 2.93 -0.51 4.07
N TYR A 395 3.07 0.75 3.69
CA TYR A 395 3.61 1.81 4.52
C TYR A 395 2.56 2.91 4.67
N LEU A 396 2.18 3.22 5.90
CA LEU A 396 1.28 4.33 6.21
C LEU A 396 2.10 5.62 6.33
N LEU A 397 1.86 6.57 5.42
CA LEU A 397 2.46 7.90 5.48
C LEU A 397 1.56 8.87 6.21
N THR A 398 2.11 9.50 7.24
CA THR A 398 1.45 10.52 8.07
C THR A 398 2.29 11.79 8.11
N LYS A 399 1.71 12.84 8.71
CA LYS A 399 2.42 14.08 9.02
C LYS A 399 2.67 14.18 10.51
N SER A 400 3.93 14.38 10.87
CA SER A 400 4.31 14.72 12.24
C SER A 400 3.73 16.07 12.65
N LYS A 401 3.77 16.39 13.95
CA LYS A 401 3.38 17.71 14.46
C LYS A 401 4.21 18.86 13.87
N LYS A 402 5.38 18.57 13.32
CA LYS A 402 6.23 19.54 12.63
C LYS A 402 5.88 19.69 11.14
N GLY A 403 5.08 18.79 10.58
CA GLY A 403 4.74 18.76 9.15
C GLY A 403 5.70 17.91 8.30
N LEU A 404 6.61 17.17 8.95
CA LEU A 404 7.48 16.20 8.30
C LEU A 404 6.69 14.93 7.95
N THR A 405 7.05 14.31 6.84
CA THR A 405 6.52 12.99 6.45
C THR A 405 7.12 11.92 7.34
N GLU A 406 6.26 11.10 7.95
CA GLU A 406 6.66 9.90 8.69
C GLU A 406 6.08 8.67 7.97
N ALA A 407 6.83 7.57 7.92
CA ALA A 407 6.39 6.31 7.36
C ALA A 407 6.34 5.23 8.44
N GLN A 408 5.19 4.61 8.61
CA GLN A 408 5.02 3.46 9.48
C GLN A 408 4.85 2.20 8.63
N HIS A 409 5.77 1.25 8.79
CA HIS A 409 5.67 -0.06 8.16
C HIS A 409 4.59 -0.89 8.86
N ILE A 410 3.55 -1.31 8.14
CA ILE A 410 2.45 -2.09 8.70
C ILE A 410 2.90 -3.55 8.81
N LYS A 411 3.06 -4.07 10.04
CA LYS A 411 3.46 -5.47 10.27
C LYS A 411 2.37 -6.28 10.95
N THR A 412 1.55 -5.63 11.76
CA THR A 412 0.48 -6.25 12.56
C THR A 412 -0.82 -5.46 12.39
N GLU A 413 -1.93 -6.05 12.81
CA GLU A 413 -3.23 -5.35 12.82
C GLU A 413 -3.24 -4.18 13.81
N ASP A 414 -2.42 -4.25 14.85
CA ASP A 414 -2.32 -3.21 15.88
C ASP A 414 -1.66 -1.91 15.38
N ASP A 415 -0.79 -1.99 14.35
CA ASP A 415 -0.09 -0.85 13.74
C ASP A 415 -1.05 0.14 13.05
N ILE A 416 -2.29 -0.27 12.85
CA ILE A 416 -3.28 0.37 11.99
C ILE A 416 -4.30 1.22 12.80
N ASN A 417 -4.19 1.20 14.13
CA ASN A 417 -5.23 1.70 15.04
C ASN A 417 -5.35 3.24 15.19
N ASP A 418 -4.52 4.04 14.54
CA ASP A 418 -4.35 5.47 14.87
C ASP A 418 -4.91 6.50 13.85
N ASP A 419 -5.98 6.18 13.10
CA ASP A 419 -6.65 7.22 12.26
C ASP A 419 -7.77 7.97 13.01
N GLU A 420 -7.36 8.93 13.85
CA GLU A 420 -8.20 9.80 14.70
C GLU A 420 -9.26 10.63 13.91
N VAL A 421 -9.01 10.90 12.62
CA VAL A 421 -9.85 11.83 11.82
C VAL A 421 -11.02 11.12 11.12
N LEU A 422 -10.86 9.85 10.73
CA LEU A 422 -11.98 9.06 10.18
C LEU A 422 -12.81 8.42 11.30
N GLN A 423 -12.16 8.08 12.43
CA GLN A 423 -12.84 7.71 13.67
C GLN A 423 -13.78 8.82 14.15
N SER A 424 -13.38 10.09 14.07
CA SER A 424 -14.20 11.24 14.50
C SER A 424 -15.34 11.60 13.54
N ALA A 425 -15.23 11.28 12.25
CA ALA A 425 -16.27 11.56 11.25
C ALA A 425 -17.29 10.41 11.07
N PHE A 426 -16.87 9.15 11.18
CA PHE A 426 -17.70 7.99 10.82
C PHE A 426 -17.76 6.88 11.87
N GLY A 427 -16.92 6.91 12.91
CA GLY A 427 -16.89 5.87 13.95
C GLY A 427 -16.31 4.52 13.50
N ILE A 428 -15.66 4.47 12.34
CA ILE A 428 -15.14 3.26 11.68
C ILE A 428 -13.63 3.43 11.52
N ASN A 429 -12.87 2.36 11.78
CA ASN A 429 -11.44 2.33 11.46
C ASN A 429 -11.31 1.67 10.08
N VAL A 430 -11.17 2.51 9.04
CA VAL A 430 -11.13 2.08 7.63
C VAL A 430 -10.10 0.98 7.41
N ILE A 431 -8.89 1.10 7.93
CA ILE A 431 -7.86 0.13 7.58
C ILE A 431 -8.04 -1.17 8.39
N THR A 432 -8.46 -1.15 9.67
CA THR A 432 -8.74 -2.41 10.40
C THR A 432 -10.03 -3.09 9.93
N ASP A 433 -11.11 -2.33 9.76
CA ASP A 433 -12.43 -2.87 9.42
C ASP A 433 -12.43 -3.50 8.02
N PHE A 434 -11.53 -3.06 7.12
CA PHE A 434 -11.39 -3.62 5.77
C PHE A 434 -10.37 -4.77 5.65
N LEU A 435 -9.52 -5.03 6.64
CA LEU A 435 -8.43 -6.02 6.54
C LEU A 435 -8.66 -7.32 7.32
N THR A 436 -9.51 -7.34 8.35
CA THR A 436 -9.71 -8.54 9.19
C THR A 436 -10.74 -9.50 8.60
N ASP A 437 -10.48 -10.82 8.66
CA ASP A 437 -11.41 -11.87 8.22
C ASP A 437 -12.66 -11.99 9.12
N TYR A 438 -12.55 -11.57 10.39
CA TYR A 438 -13.58 -11.73 11.41
C TYR A 438 -14.08 -10.38 11.96
N THR A 439 -14.89 -9.67 11.17
CA THR A 439 -15.51 -8.40 11.61
C THR A 439 -16.87 -8.64 12.29
N LEU A 440 -17.04 -8.11 13.50
CA LEU A 440 -18.30 -8.07 14.25
C LEU A 440 -18.80 -6.63 14.39
N LEU A 441 -20.04 -6.36 13.97
CA LEU A 441 -20.72 -5.08 14.13
C LEU A 441 -21.80 -5.21 15.21
N VAL A 442 -21.77 -4.31 16.20
CA VAL A 442 -22.73 -4.27 17.31
C VAL A 442 -23.47 -2.93 17.38
N GLU A 443 -24.57 -2.86 18.13
CA GLU A 443 -25.40 -1.65 18.20
C GLU A 443 -24.67 -0.43 18.78
N GLY A 444 -23.98 -0.62 19.90
CA GLY A 444 -23.45 0.48 20.70
C GLY A 444 -22.05 0.24 21.26
N ALA A 445 -21.46 1.32 21.78
CA ALA A 445 -20.13 1.30 22.39
C ALA A 445 -20.07 0.46 23.67
N SER A 446 -21.15 0.42 24.46
CA SER A 446 -21.28 -0.46 25.63
C SER A 446 -21.17 -1.92 25.26
N ASP A 447 -21.84 -2.30 24.18
CA ASP A 447 -21.95 -3.65 23.65
C ASP A 447 -20.60 -4.12 23.14
N LYS A 448 -19.92 -3.26 22.37
CA LYS A 448 -18.56 -3.49 21.89
C LYS A 448 -17.63 -3.77 23.05
N LYS A 449 -17.64 -2.92 24.07
CA LYS A 449 -16.75 -3.05 25.23
C LYS A 449 -17.01 -4.34 26.03
N LEU A 450 -18.27 -4.72 26.21
CA LEU A 450 -18.64 -5.97 26.90
C LEU A 450 -18.21 -7.20 26.10
N LEU A 451 -18.54 -7.25 24.81
CA LEU A 451 -18.20 -8.37 23.93
C LEU A 451 -16.69 -8.50 23.71
N GLN A 452 -15.95 -7.39 23.60
CA GLN A 452 -14.49 -7.42 23.57
C GLN A 452 -13.90 -8.10 24.79
N LYS A 453 -14.39 -7.77 26.00
CA LYS A 453 -13.95 -8.44 27.23
C LYS A 453 -14.36 -9.90 27.25
N ALA A 454 -15.58 -10.22 26.83
CA ALA A 454 -16.10 -11.58 26.84
C ALA A 454 -15.36 -12.50 25.87
N LEU A 455 -15.15 -12.07 24.62
CA LEU A 455 -14.37 -12.82 23.62
C LEU A 455 -12.95 -13.06 24.11
N LYS A 456 -12.26 -12.04 24.64
CA LYS A 456 -10.91 -12.19 25.22
C LYS A 456 -10.87 -13.10 26.45
N ALA A 457 -11.95 -13.17 27.24
CA ALA A 457 -12.04 -14.05 28.39
C ALA A 457 -12.21 -15.53 27.97
N VAL A 458 -12.95 -15.78 26.88
CA VAL A 458 -13.15 -17.12 26.31
C VAL A 458 -11.91 -17.58 25.54
N LYS A 459 -11.36 -16.72 24.66
CA LYS A 459 -10.15 -16.99 23.87
C LYS A 459 -9.38 -15.69 23.65
N ALA A 460 -8.17 -15.59 24.20
CA ALA A 460 -7.37 -14.37 24.13
C ALA A 460 -7.00 -13.99 22.68
N ASP A 461 -6.60 -14.98 21.89
CA ASP A 461 -6.13 -14.83 20.50
C ASP A 461 -7.25 -15.24 19.54
N ASN A 462 -8.31 -14.44 19.50
CA ASN A 462 -9.50 -14.72 18.69
C ASN A 462 -9.55 -13.93 17.37
N ASP A 463 -8.71 -12.93 17.18
CA ASP A 463 -8.63 -12.10 15.96
C ASP A 463 -9.97 -11.48 15.51
N VAL A 464 -10.97 -11.39 16.41
CA VAL A 464 -12.26 -10.76 16.11
C VAL A 464 -12.16 -9.27 16.31
N LEU A 465 -12.34 -8.52 15.22
CA LEU A 465 -12.45 -7.07 15.26
C LEU A 465 -13.90 -6.68 15.53
N ILE A 466 -14.11 -5.88 16.59
CA ILE A 466 -15.45 -5.38 16.93
C ILE A 466 -15.56 -3.90 16.60
N THR A 467 -16.53 -3.56 15.75
CA THR A 467 -16.95 -2.19 15.43
C THR A 467 -18.40 -1.97 15.92
N ASN A 468 -18.86 -0.73 15.99
CA ASN A 468 -20.17 -0.41 16.55
C ASN A 468 -20.87 0.74 15.84
N GLY A 469 -22.20 0.69 15.86
CA GLY A 469 -23.03 1.86 15.58
C GLY A 469 -23.16 2.81 16.78
N THR A 470 -24.03 3.80 16.63
CA THR A 470 -24.53 4.72 17.67
C THR A 470 -25.97 4.33 18.08
N GLY A 471 -26.29 3.04 18.06
CA GLY A 471 -27.62 2.45 18.25
C GLY A 471 -28.55 2.72 17.06
N SER A 472 -28.74 3.98 16.70
CA SER A 472 -29.69 4.39 15.64
C SER A 472 -29.15 4.26 14.21
N ASN A 473 -27.83 4.18 14.02
CA ASN A 473 -27.19 4.18 12.71
C ASN A 473 -26.60 2.82 12.27
N ILE A 474 -26.79 1.74 13.05
CA ILE A 474 -26.15 0.44 12.76
C ILE A 474 -26.44 -0.05 11.33
N VAL A 475 -27.65 0.20 10.82
CA VAL A 475 -28.03 -0.13 9.44
C VAL A 475 -27.17 0.63 8.42
N ALA A 476 -26.91 1.92 8.67
CA ALA A 476 -26.07 2.73 7.78
C ALA A 476 -24.61 2.29 7.83
N VAL A 477 -24.11 1.91 9.01
CA VAL A 477 -22.75 1.35 9.18
C VAL A 477 -22.64 0.00 8.45
N ALA A 478 -23.64 -0.88 8.60
CA ALA A 478 -23.69 -2.16 7.88
C ALA A 478 -23.71 -1.95 6.36
N SER A 479 -24.51 -1.00 5.86
CA SER A 479 -24.53 -0.62 4.44
C SER A 479 -23.17 -0.11 3.98
N TYR A 480 -22.52 0.75 4.76
CA TYR A 480 -21.20 1.28 4.43
C TYR A 480 -20.13 0.18 4.38
N LEU A 481 -20.10 -0.73 5.36
CA LEU A 481 -19.17 -1.86 5.36
C LEU A 481 -19.41 -2.78 4.16
N MET A 482 -20.67 -3.08 3.84
CA MET A 482 -21.04 -3.92 2.70
C MET A 482 -20.63 -3.29 1.35
N LEU A 483 -20.81 -1.98 1.18
CA LEU A 483 -20.34 -1.25 -0.01
C LEU A 483 -18.83 -1.38 -0.21
N ASN A 484 -18.08 -1.64 0.87
CA ASN A 484 -16.65 -1.85 0.84
C ASN A 484 -16.26 -3.35 0.83
N ASN A 485 -17.19 -4.26 0.50
CA ASN A 485 -17.08 -5.72 0.57
C ASN A 485 -16.65 -6.29 1.93
N VAL A 486 -17.01 -5.61 3.02
CA VAL A 486 -16.97 -6.21 4.34
C VAL A 486 -18.38 -6.58 4.72
N CYS A 487 -18.64 -7.89 4.80
CA CYS A 487 -19.88 -8.42 5.30
C CYS A 487 -19.65 -8.84 6.77
N PRO A 488 -19.80 -7.92 7.73
CA PRO A 488 -19.59 -8.25 9.13
C PRO A 488 -20.67 -9.23 9.60
N MET A 489 -20.35 -10.00 10.63
CA MET A 489 -21.39 -10.55 11.50
C MET A 489 -22.01 -9.38 12.26
N VAL A 490 -23.33 -9.35 12.39
CA VAL A 490 -24.05 -8.27 13.07
C VAL A 490 -24.78 -8.85 14.27
N ILE A 491 -24.60 -8.24 15.45
CA ILE A 491 -25.34 -8.59 16.67
C ILE A 491 -26.10 -7.37 17.16
N VAL A 492 -27.41 -7.58 17.35
CA VAL A 492 -28.37 -6.59 17.85
C VAL A 492 -29.04 -7.07 19.13
N ASP A 493 -29.59 -6.14 19.90
CA ASP A 493 -30.44 -6.46 21.05
C ASP A 493 -31.69 -7.23 20.58
N ASP A 494 -32.31 -7.99 21.50
CA ASP A 494 -33.55 -8.72 21.19
C ASP A 494 -34.79 -7.81 21.32
N ASP A 495 -34.63 -6.51 21.54
CA ASP A 495 -35.75 -5.58 21.69
C ASP A 495 -36.45 -5.25 20.35
N SER A 496 -37.46 -4.39 20.38
CA SER A 496 -38.16 -3.99 19.15
C SER A 496 -37.26 -3.26 18.17
N ALA A 497 -36.31 -2.45 18.64
CA ALA A 497 -35.43 -1.66 17.77
C ALA A 497 -34.35 -2.54 17.11
N GLY A 498 -33.77 -3.48 17.86
CA GLY A 498 -32.80 -4.44 17.37
C GLY A 498 -33.40 -5.38 16.32
N ARG A 499 -34.59 -5.92 16.55
CA ARG A 499 -35.31 -6.73 15.54
C ARG A 499 -35.61 -5.94 14.26
N ASP A 500 -36.06 -4.69 14.38
CA ASP A 500 -36.28 -3.82 13.22
C ASP A 500 -34.97 -3.52 12.46
N ALA A 501 -33.84 -3.36 13.18
CA ALA A 501 -32.53 -3.17 12.58
C ALA A 501 -32.07 -4.42 11.82
N LYS A 502 -32.23 -5.60 12.42
CA LYS A 502 -31.94 -6.89 11.78
C LYS A 502 -32.71 -7.07 10.47
N ASP A 503 -34.02 -6.79 10.47
CA ASP A 503 -34.86 -6.90 9.27
C ASP A 503 -34.47 -5.90 8.17
N LYS A 504 -33.98 -4.72 8.54
CA LYS A 504 -33.44 -3.74 7.58
C LYS A 504 -32.09 -4.17 7.02
N ILE A 505 -31.22 -4.74 7.85
CA ILE A 505 -29.89 -5.20 7.44
C ILE A 505 -29.97 -6.38 6.47
N PHE A 506 -30.90 -7.33 6.69
CA PHE A 506 -31.17 -8.41 5.73
C PHE A 506 -31.56 -7.92 4.33
N LYS A 507 -32.10 -6.69 4.21
CA LYS A 507 -32.48 -6.11 2.92
C LYS A 507 -31.34 -5.38 2.21
N ILE A 508 -30.17 -5.22 2.86
CA ILE A 508 -29.01 -4.55 2.26
C ILE A 508 -28.38 -5.45 1.21
N ASP A 509 -28.11 -6.71 1.55
CA ASP A 509 -27.43 -7.69 0.71
C ASP A 509 -27.69 -9.11 1.26
N ASP A 510 -27.76 -10.10 0.37
CA ASP A 510 -28.02 -11.50 0.73
C ASP A 510 -26.94 -12.08 1.67
N GLY A 511 -25.71 -11.55 1.63
CA GLY A 511 -24.60 -11.97 2.49
C GLY A 511 -24.85 -11.76 3.99
N PHE A 512 -25.76 -10.86 4.37
CA PHE A 512 -26.18 -10.69 5.77
C PHE A 512 -27.10 -11.82 6.25
N THR A 513 -27.71 -12.57 5.33
CA THR A 513 -28.56 -13.71 5.66
C THR A 513 -27.72 -14.81 6.29
N GLY A 514 -27.93 -15.09 7.58
CA GLY A 514 -27.12 -16.04 8.35
C GLY A 514 -25.86 -15.43 9.00
N LYS A 515 -25.68 -14.09 8.92
CA LYS A 515 -24.65 -13.34 9.65
C LYS A 515 -25.21 -12.26 10.58
N THR A 516 -26.49 -11.97 10.53
CA THR A 516 -27.15 -11.01 11.43
C THR A 516 -28.04 -11.73 12.44
N PHE A 517 -27.78 -11.50 13.73
CA PHE A 517 -28.40 -12.20 14.86
C PHE A 517 -28.88 -11.21 15.92
N THR A 518 -29.98 -11.52 16.61
CA THR A 518 -30.22 -10.95 17.94
C THR A 518 -29.38 -11.71 18.97
N ILE A 519 -29.11 -11.10 20.12
CA ILE A 519 -28.43 -11.80 21.23
C ILE A 519 -29.12 -13.13 21.58
N ARG A 520 -30.46 -13.21 21.45
CA ARG A 520 -31.25 -14.40 21.77
C ARG A 520 -31.20 -15.48 20.68
N ASP A 521 -30.94 -15.12 19.42
CA ASP A 521 -30.68 -16.11 18.36
C ASP A 521 -29.40 -16.93 18.67
N LEU A 522 -28.44 -16.32 19.37
CA LEU A 522 -27.18 -16.96 19.77
C LEU A 522 -27.32 -17.66 21.13
N ASP A 523 -27.96 -17.03 22.12
CA ASP A 523 -28.28 -17.69 23.40
C ASP A 523 -29.76 -17.53 23.79
N GLY A 524 -30.55 -18.59 23.53
CA GLY A 524 -31.97 -18.62 23.87
C GLY A 524 -32.30 -18.54 25.36
N ASN A 525 -31.30 -18.61 26.25
CA ASN A 525 -31.46 -18.39 27.69
C ASN A 525 -31.46 -16.90 28.09
N ILE A 526 -31.16 -15.99 27.15
CA ILE A 526 -31.31 -14.56 27.35
C ILE A 526 -32.80 -14.21 27.34
N THR A 527 -33.17 -13.27 28.22
CA THR A 527 -34.54 -12.83 28.43
C THR A 527 -35.18 -12.30 27.14
N GLU A 528 -36.47 -12.60 26.94
CA GLU A 528 -37.22 -12.11 25.79
C GLU A 528 -37.31 -10.59 25.75
N SER A 529 -37.00 -10.00 24.59
CA SER A 529 -36.86 -8.53 24.46
C SER A 529 -35.77 -7.93 25.35
N GLY A 530 -34.79 -8.75 25.74
CA GLY A 530 -33.63 -8.34 26.50
C GLY A 530 -32.61 -7.57 25.67
N THR A 531 -31.78 -6.81 26.37
CA THR A 531 -30.60 -6.11 25.85
C THR A 531 -29.32 -6.79 26.34
N ILE A 532 -28.16 -6.35 25.88
CA ILE A 532 -26.88 -6.95 26.31
C ILE A 532 -26.67 -6.92 27.83
N GLU A 533 -27.28 -5.97 28.54
CA GLU A 533 -27.24 -5.91 30.01
C GLU A 533 -27.87 -7.15 30.68
N ASP A 534 -28.85 -7.80 30.04
CA ASP A 534 -29.49 -9.03 30.54
C ASP A 534 -28.56 -10.26 30.49
N THR A 535 -27.38 -10.12 29.88
CA THR A 535 -26.32 -11.15 29.89
C THR A 535 -25.45 -11.10 31.16
N LEU A 536 -25.54 -10.01 31.92
CA LEU A 536 -24.74 -9.76 33.12
C LEU A 536 -25.43 -10.25 34.40
N PRO A 537 -24.69 -10.40 35.52
CA PRO A 537 -25.31 -10.79 36.79
C PRO A 537 -26.29 -9.71 37.28
N LYS A 538 -27.52 -10.11 37.57
CA LYS A 538 -28.61 -9.26 38.07
C LYS A 538 -28.17 -8.30 39.19
N ASP A 539 -27.47 -8.83 40.21
CA ASP A 539 -27.04 -8.04 41.38
C ASP A 539 -26.02 -6.95 41.00
N PHE A 540 -25.18 -7.22 40.00
CA PHE A 540 -24.22 -6.23 39.49
C PHE A 540 -24.94 -5.10 38.74
N VAL A 541 -25.85 -5.45 37.82
CA VAL A 541 -26.65 -4.47 37.07
C VAL A 541 -27.47 -3.63 38.05
N GLU A 542 -28.17 -4.26 38.99
CA GLU A 542 -28.97 -3.58 40.02
C GLU A 542 -28.12 -2.62 40.84
N SER A 543 -26.92 -3.03 41.27
CA SER A 543 -26.01 -2.16 42.02
C SER A 543 -25.60 -0.92 41.22
N LYS A 544 -25.31 -1.07 39.91
CA LYS A 544 -24.91 0.06 39.05
C LYS A 544 -26.07 0.96 38.71
N THR A 545 -27.26 0.40 38.49
CA THR A 545 -28.49 1.18 38.35
C THR A 545 -28.74 2.03 39.60
N LYS A 546 -28.68 1.45 40.80
CA LYS A 546 -28.88 2.19 42.06
C LYS A 546 -27.87 3.33 42.24
N GLU A 547 -26.60 3.08 41.88
CA GLU A 547 -25.54 4.09 41.89
C GLU A 547 -25.90 5.31 41.03
N VAL A 548 -26.34 5.09 39.78
CA VAL A 548 -26.72 6.18 38.85
C VAL A 548 -28.02 6.87 39.25
N LEU A 549 -29.02 6.13 39.74
CA LEU A 549 -30.27 6.75 40.20
C LEU A 549 -30.02 7.70 41.37
N ARG A 550 -29.16 7.32 42.32
CA ARG A 550 -28.74 8.20 43.44
C ARG A 550 -28.04 9.46 42.95
N SER A 551 -27.12 9.36 41.99
CA SER A 551 -26.41 10.53 41.46
C SER A 551 -27.35 11.54 40.80
N HIS A 552 -28.50 11.06 40.28
CA HIS A 552 -29.53 11.87 39.66
C HIS A 552 -30.67 12.30 40.59
N SER A 553 -30.55 12.03 41.90
CA SER A 553 -31.59 12.29 42.91
C SER A 553 -32.92 11.59 42.63
N ILE A 554 -32.86 10.37 42.10
CA ILE A 554 -34.02 9.51 41.85
C ILE A 554 -34.01 8.38 42.88
N ALA A 555 -35.20 7.95 43.32
CA ALA A 555 -35.32 6.83 44.26
C ALA A 555 -34.59 5.60 43.72
N ASP A 556 -33.74 4.97 44.54
CA ASP A 556 -32.92 3.81 44.18
C ASP A 556 -33.52 2.50 44.72
N THR A 557 -34.82 2.49 45.04
CA THR A 557 -35.56 1.35 45.60
C THR A 557 -35.84 0.24 44.58
N ILE A 558 -35.31 0.35 43.37
CA ILE A 558 -35.48 -0.64 42.31
C ILE A 558 -34.93 -2.01 42.76
N SER A 559 -35.67 -3.07 42.46
CA SER A 559 -35.19 -4.44 42.55
C SER A 559 -35.46 -5.12 41.23
N LEU A 560 -34.40 -5.59 40.58
CA LEU A 560 -34.49 -6.20 39.25
C LEU A 560 -34.95 -7.66 39.36
N ASP A 561 -35.76 -8.05 38.39
CA ASP A 561 -36.22 -9.41 38.13
C ASP A 561 -35.48 -9.96 36.91
N ASP A 562 -34.75 -11.07 37.06
CA ASP A 562 -33.95 -11.70 36.00
C ASP A 562 -34.79 -12.49 34.98
N THR A 563 -36.12 -12.48 35.14
CA THR A 563 -37.08 -13.05 34.17
C THR A 563 -37.66 -12.01 33.21
N LYS A 564 -37.30 -10.73 33.38
CA LYS A 564 -37.78 -9.60 32.57
C LYS A 564 -36.62 -8.71 32.15
N PRO A 565 -36.71 -7.99 31.01
CA PRO A 565 -35.63 -7.13 30.56
C PRO A 565 -35.26 -6.06 31.61
N PHE A 566 -33.97 -5.93 31.92
CA PHE A 566 -33.50 -4.97 32.92
C PHE A 566 -33.78 -3.52 32.50
N CYS A 567 -33.50 -3.17 31.24
CA CYS A 567 -33.72 -1.82 30.74
C CYS A 567 -35.19 -1.38 30.83
N GLU A 568 -36.13 -2.28 30.51
CA GLU A 568 -37.57 -1.97 30.64
C GLU A 568 -37.99 -1.71 32.08
N GLN A 569 -37.47 -2.50 33.03
CA GLN A 569 -37.73 -2.32 34.46
C GLN A 569 -37.18 -0.98 34.97
N ILE A 570 -36.00 -0.58 34.49
CA ILE A 570 -35.38 0.72 34.83
C ILE A 570 -36.23 1.88 34.30
N VAL A 571 -36.70 1.78 33.05
CA VAL A 571 -37.59 2.78 32.44
C VAL A 571 -38.90 2.91 33.22
N LEU A 572 -39.52 1.79 33.59
CA LEU A 572 -40.75 1.78 34.38
C LEU A 572 -40.55 2.42 35.76
N HIS A 573 -39.45 2.09 36.42
CA HIS A 573 -39.09 2.66 37.73
C HIS A 573 -38.87 4.17 37.66
N TYR A 574 -38.14 4.64 36.63
CA TYR A 574 -37.93 6.08 36.39
C TYR A 574 -39.25 6.81 36.17
N ASN A 575 -40.11 6.29 35.29
CA ASN A 575 -41.40 6.90 34.98
C ASN A 575 -42.32 6.97 36.20
N THR A 576 -42.30 5.93 37.04
CA THR A 576 -43.06 5.89 38.29
C THR A 576 -42.52 6.92 39.29
N SER A 577 -41.20 6.95 39.46
CA SER A 577 -40.50 7.85 40.40
C SER A 577 -40.62 9.32 40.03
N THR A 578 -40.78 9.64 38.74
CA THR A 578 -40.91 11.01 38.23
C THR A 578 -42.35 11.39 37.89
N SER A 579 -43.33 10.52 38.16
CA SER A 579 -44.74 10.72 37.79
C SER A 579 -45.38 11.95 38.46
N GLN A 580 -44.95 12.30 39.67
CA GLN A 580 -45.48 13.42 40.46
C GLN A 580 -44.86 14.78 40.08
N ASP A 581 -43.77 14.79 39.32
CA ASP A 581 -43.15 16.03 38.83
C ASP A 581 -43.97 16.59 37.65
N THR A 582 -44.79 17.61 37.89
CA THR A 582 -45.59 18.26 36.82
C THR A 582 -44.92 19.49 36.21
N THR A 583 -43.73 19.89 36.69
CA THR A 583 -43.05 21.11 36.25
C THR A 583 -42.07 20.85 35.10
N THR A 584 -41.50 19.66 35.03
CA THR A 584 -40.60 19.25 33.94
C THR A 584 -41.39 18.77 32.71
N THR A 585 -41.02 19.24 31.51
CA THR A 585 -41.72 18.83 30.28
C THR A 585 -41.50 17.34 29.97
N LYS A 586 -42.45 16.70 29.26
CA LYS A 586 -42.29 15.30 28.83
C LYS A 586 -41.03 15.07 27.99
N LYS A 587 -40.63 16.07 27.19
CA LYS A 587 -39.41 16.01 26.37
C LYS A 587 -38.16 15.98 27.25
N ASP A 588 -38.08 16.86 28.24
CA ASP A 588 -36.92 16.95 29.13
C ASP A 588 -36.81 15.70 30.02
N LYS A 589 -37.95 15.17 30.49
CA LYS A 589 -37.97 13.88 31.22
C LYS A 589 -37.43 12.73 30.39
N LYS A 590 -37.76 12.69 29.09
CA LYS A 590 -37.25 11.69 28.15
C LYS A 590 -35.74 11.86 27.93
N GLN A 591 -35.27 13.08 27.66
CA GLN A 591 -33.83 13.34 27.50
C GLN A 591 -33.02 12.97 28.74
N LYS A 592 -33.56 13.25 29.93
CA LYS A 592 -32.94 12.85 31.20
C LYS A 592 -32.93 11.33 31.38
N LEU A 593 -34.00 10.63 31.01
CA LEU A 593 -34.05 9.17 31.02
C LEU A 593 -33.00 8.58 30.06
N ASP A 594 -32.91 9.10 28.83
CA ASP A 594 -31.95 8.66 27.83
C ASP A 594 -30.51 8.82 28.34
N ALA A 595 -30.18 9.96 28.97
CA ALA A 595 -28.88 10.20 29.59
C ALA A 595 -28.57 9.23 30.75
N ILE A 596 -29.57 8.96 31.61
CA ILE A 596 -29.43 7.99 32.72
C ILE A 596 -29.19 6.58 32.18
N LEU A 597 -29.93 6.16 31.15
CA LEU A 597 -29.73 4.85 30.54
C LEU A 597 -28.33 4.72 29.95
N VAL A 598 -27.85 5.75 29.22
CA VAL A 598 -26.48 5.76 28.68
C VAL A 598 -25.43 5.64 29.79
N GLU A 599 -25.61 6.35 30.92
CA GLU A 599 -24.69 6.23 32.05
C GLU A 599 -24.73 4.85 32.72
N ILE A 600 -25.92 4.25 32.85
CA ILE A 600 -26.07 2.88 33.36
C ILE A 600 -25.36 1.89 32.43
N LYS A 601 -25.64 1.93 31.11
CA LYS A 601 -24.99 1.06 30.11
C LYS A 601 -23.46 1.22 30.13
N SER A 602 -22.98 2.46 30.28
CA SER A 602 -21.55 2.74 30.42
C SER A 602 -20.96 2.07 31.67
N LYS A 603 -21.59 2.22 32.85
CA LYS A 603 -21.12 1.59 34.09
C LYS A 603 -21.26 0.07 34.12
N THR A 604 -22.28 -0.50 33.48
CA THR A 604 -22.41 -1.96 33.38
C THR A 604 -21.38 -2.54 32.43
N SER A 605 -20.96 -1.81 31.39
CA SER A 605 -19.87 -2.21 30.49
C SER A 605 -18.49 -2.32 31.17
N ASP A 606 -18.35 -1.77 32.38
CA ASP A 606 -17.15 -1.90 33.23
C ASP A 606 -17.06 -3.23 33.98
N TYR A 607 -17.96 -4.19 33.73
CA TYR A 607 -17.84 -5.54 34.30
C TYR A 607 -16.43 -6.12 34.09
N ASP A 608 -15.88 -6.73 35.14
CA ASP A 608 -14.49 -7.20 35.15
C ASP A 608 -14.32 -8.39 34.19
N GLN A 609 -13.37 -8.27 33.25
CA GLN A 609 -13.05 -9.34 32.31
C GLN A 609 -12.71 -10.65 33.01
N LYS A 610 -12.01 -10.61 34.16
CA LYS A 610 -11.66 -11.82 34.93
C LYS A 610 -12.87 -12.48 35.61
N ALA A 611 -13.97 -11.75 35.74
CA ALA A 611 -15.22 -12.27 36.29
C ALA A 611 -16.11 -12.92 35.21
N ILE A 612 -15.83 -12.71 33.91
CA ILE A 612 -16.58 -13.34 32.83
C ILE A 612 -16.19 -14.81 32.75
N THR A 613 -17.02 -15.66 33.35
CA THR A 613 -16.84 -17.12 33.44
C THR A 613 -18.21 -17.78 33.48
N GLN A 614 -18.29 -19.06 33.14
CA GLN A 614 -19.54 -19.84 33.18
C GLN A 614 -20.22 -19.84 34.57
N ALA A 615 -19.45 -19.65 35.65
CA ALA A 615 -19.98 -19.63 37.01
C ALA A 615 -20.58 -18.26 37.41
N LYS A 616 -20.04 -17.16 36.88
CA LYS A 616 -20.38 -15.80 37.32
C LYS A 616 -21.23 -15.04 36.32
N ALA A 617 -20.96 -15.17 35.03
CA ALA A 617 -21.70 -14.52 33.95
C ALA A 617 -22.00 -15.53 32.81
N PRO A 618 -22.81 -16.57 33.08
CA PRO A 618 -23.03 -17.69 32.16
C PRO A 618 -23.59 -17.26 30.80
N ARG A 619 -24.54 -16.32 30.77
CA ARG A 619 -25.15 -15.84 29.51
C ARG A 619 -24.12 -15.10 28.64
N LEU A 620 -23.34 -14.18 29.22
CA LEU A 620 -22.31 -13.44 28.48
C LEU A 620 -21.16 -14.35 28.00
N CYS A 621 -20.76 -15.33 28.81
CA CYS A 621 -19.75 -16.32 28.43
C CYS A 621 -20.22 -17.17 27.25
N LYS A 622 -21.43 -17.72 27.34
CA LYS A 622 -22.04 -18.52 26.27
C LYS A 622 -22.27 -17.71 25.00
N LEU A 623 -22.72 -16.47 25.11
CA LEU A 623 -22.87 -15.58 23.95
C LEU A 623 -21.54 -15.42 23.21
N ALA A 624 -20.42 -15.18 23.93
CA ALA A 624 -19.10 -15.09 23.32
C ALA A 624 -18.64 -16.41 22.66
N GLU A 625 -18.90 -17.56 23.29
CA GLU A 625 -18.60 -18.88 22.70
C GLU A 625 -19.37 -19.11 21.38
N GLU A 626 -20.66 -18.76 21.34
CA GLU A 626 -21.49 -18.89 20.14
C GLU A 626 -21.04 -17.94 19.02
N ILE A 627 -20.59 -16.73 19.35
CA ILE A 627 -20.02 -15.79 18.37
C ILE A 627 -18.77 -16.39 17.71
N LEU A 628 -17.82 -16.90 18.50
CA LEU A 628 -16.61 -17.54 17.99
C LEU A 628 -16.95 -18.76 17.13
N SER A 629 -17.90 -19.58 17.57
CA SER A 629 -18.42 -20.73 16.81
C SER A 629 -18.99 -20.31 15.45
N LYS A 630 -19.75 -19.20 15.38
CA LYS A 630 -20.29 -18.67 14.12
C LYS A 630 -19.21 -18.14 13.18
N PHE A 631 -18.09 -17.67 13.71
CA PHE A 631 -16.91 -17.33 12.91
C PHE A 631 -16.07 -18.56 12.51
N GLY A 632 -16.35 -19.74 13.07
CA GLY A 632 -15.55 -20.96 12.84
C GLY A 632 -14.24 -21.00 13.65
N ILE A 633 -14.15 -20.19 14.71
CA ILE A 633 -12.98 -20.07 15.57
C ILE A 633 -13.14 -21.07 16.72
N SER A 634 -12.31 -22.11 16.72
CA SER A 634 -12.34 -23.20 17.72
C SER A 634 -11.64 -22.86 19.02
#